data_AF-A0A929TEG6-F1
#
_entry.id   AF-A0A929TEG6-F1
#
_cell.length_a   1.000
_cell.length_b   1.000
_cell.length_c   1.000
_cell.angle_alpha   90.00
_cell.angle_beta   90.00
_cell.angle_gamma   90.00
#
_symmetry.space_group_name_H-M   'P 1'
#
loop_
_entity.id
_entity.type
_entity.pdbx_description
1 polymer ?
#
loop_
_entity_poly.entity_id
_entity_poly.type
_entity_poly.pdbx_seq_one_letter_code
_entity_poly.pdbx_strand_id
1 'polypeptide(L)'
;HNTITPIARMREGRFELDLVLRNNRTTEEHPLGIFHPHEELHHIKKENIGLIEVMGLAVLPARLRQEIDQMEDFVLQGKEIEEVPELKKHGPWLKEILDRHPEYKKEAVLQGSAASEAQFDRILKEEIGQVFVRVLEHCGVFKEDEEGGKAFDRFIDEVNVTGQGMKKGDQQ
;
A
#
# COMPACT_ATOMS: atom_id res chain seq x y z
N HIS A 1 -15.50 -9.93 -10.19
CA HIS A 1 -15.13 -11.21 -10.82
C HIS A 1 -13.87 -11.74 -10.15
N ASN A 2 -13.67 -13.06 -10.09
CA ASN A 2 -12.43 -13.64 -9.55
C ASN A 2 -11.47 -13.95 -10.70
N THR A 3 -10.17 -13.76 -10.49
CA THR A 3 -9.15 -14.07 -11.50
C THR A 3 -7.86 -14.53 -10.83
N ILE A 4 -6.98 -15.16 -11.61
CA ILE A 4 -5.65 -15.60 -11.17
C ILE A 4 -4.60 -14.99 -12.09
N THR A 5 -3.50 -14.49 -11.51
CA THR A 5 -2.26 -14.23 -12.27
C THR A 5 -1.29 -15.36 -12.03
N PRO A 6 -1.01 -16.19 -13.04
CA PRO A 6 0.13 -17.08 -12.97
C PRO A 6 1.41 -16.30 -13.27
N ILE A 7 2.44 -16.49 -12.45
CA ILE A 7 3.80 -16.04 -12.72
C ILE A 7 4.64 -17.31 -12.87
N ALA A 8 4.98 -17.66 -14.11
CA ALA A 8 5.79 -18.83 -14.41
C ALA A 8 7.27 -18.44 -14.54
N ARG A 9 8.15 -19.23 -13.94
CA ARG A 9 9.60 -19.14 -14.11
C ARG A 9 10.23 -20.52 -14.23
N MET A 10 11.43 -20.59 -14.78
CA MET A 10 12.25 -21.81 -14.78
C MET A 10 13.42 -21.62 -13.82
N ARG A 11 13.55 -22.52 -12.85
CA ARG A 11 14.65 -22.53 -11.89
C ARG A 11 15.22 -23.95 -11.82
N GLU A 12 16.54 -24.07 -12.00
CA GLU A 12 17.23 -25.36 -11.97
C GLU A 12 16.61 -26.42 -12.92
N GLY A 13 16.16 -25.98 -14.10
CA GLY A 13 15.52 -26.84 -15.10
C GLY A 13 14.10 -27.29 -14.76
N ARG A 14 13.48 -26.77 -13.70
CA ARG A 14 12.09 -27.02 -13.31
C ARG A 14 11.23 -25.77 -13.47
N PHE A 15 9.98 -25.96 -13.86
CA PHE A 15 9.01 -24.87 -13.85
C PHE A 15 8.50 -24.63 -12.43
N GLU A 16 8.52 -23.37 -12.00
CA GLU A 16 7.86 -22.88 -10.80
C GLU A 16 6.75 -21.91 -11.22
N LEU A 17 5.58 -22.01 -10.58
CA LEU A 17 4.46 -21.11 -10.81
C LEU A 17 4.02 -20.50 -9.48
N ASP A 18 4.11 -19.18 -9.36
CA ASP A 18 3.41 -18.46 -8.29
C ASP A 18 2.01 -18.08 -8.79
N LEU A 19 0.99 -18.37 -7.99
CA LEU A 19 -0.40 -18.05 -8.32
C LEU A 19 -0.88 -16.90 -7.44
N VAL A 20 -1.12 -15.76 -8.08
CA VAL A 20 -1.73 -14.60 -7.45
C VAL A 20 -3.24 -14.71 -7.57
N LEU A 21 -3.94 -14.97 -6.47
CA LEU A 21 -5.40 -14.94 -6.42
C LEU A 21 -5.87 -13.49 -6.36
N ARG A 22 -6.84 -13.13 -7.22
CA ARG A 22 -7.44 -11.80 -7.24
C ARG A 22 -8.94 -11.87 -7.15
N ASN A 23 -9.50 -10.88 -6.47
CA ASN A 23 -10.93 -10.70 -6.35
C ASN A 23 -11.29 -9.25 -6.71
N ASN A 24 -11.88 -9.08 -7.89
CA ASN A 24 -12.31 -7.79 -8.43
C ASN A 24 -13.80 -7.57 -8.17
N ARG A 25 -14.28 -7.91 -6.96
CA ARG A 25 -15.64 -7.54 -6.51
C ARG A 25 -15.61 -6.11 -5.99
N THR A 26 -16.70 -5.40 -6.20
CA THR A 26 -16.93 -4.03 -5.76
C THR A 26 -18.21 -3.98 -4.94
N THR A 27 -18.38 -2.91 -4.18
CA THR A 27 -19.62 -2.53 -3.50
C THR A 27 -19.94 -1.07 -3.84
N GLU A 28 -21.12 -0.58 -3.46
CA GLU A 28 -21.41 0.86 -3.57
C GLU A 28 -20.45 1.71 -2.71
N GLU A 29 -20.05 1.17 -1.56
CA GLU A 29 -19.08 1.77 -0.65
C GLU A 29 -17.65 1.75 -1.23
N HIS A 30 -17.26 0.67 -1.89
CA HIS A 30 -15.93 0.50 -2.50
C HIS A 30 -16.06 0.25 -4.01
N PRO A 31 -16.36 1.30 -4.80
CA PRO A 31 -16.58 1.18 -6.24
C PRO A 31 -15.30 0.79 -6.99
N LEU A 32 -14.11 1.07 -6.44
CA LEU A 32 -12.82 0.69 -7.03
C LEU A 32 -12.40 -0.75 -6.70
N GLY A 33 -13.07 -1.42 -5.76
CA GLY A 33 -12.78 -2.79 -5.36
C GLY A 33 -12.73 -2.97 -3.85
N ILE A 34 -13.32 -4.06 -3.37
CA ILE A 34 -13.31 -4.44 -1.94
C ILE A 34 -11.88 -4.63 -1.43
N PHE A 35 -11.00 -5.16 -2.29
CA PHE A 35 -9.58 -5.44 -2.02
C PHE A 35 -8.64 -4.46 -2.73
N HIS A 36 -9.09 -3.22 -2.91
CA HIS A 36 -8.28 -2.12 -3.42
C HIS A 36 -7.98 -1.16 -2.25
N PRO A 37 -6.93 -0.31 -2.31
CA PRO A 37 -6.86 0.84 -1.43
C PRO A 37 -8.20 1.58 -1.42
N HIS A 38 -8.75 1.80 -0.22
CA HIS A 38 -9.93 2.62 0.00
C HIS A 38 -9.60 4.11 -0.07
N GLU A 39 -10.65 4.90 -0.24
CA GLU A 39 -10.66 6.30 -0.64
C GLU A 39 -9.77 7.19 0.22
N GLU A 40 -9.70 6.94 1.52
CA GLU A 40 -8.90 7.68 2.48
C GLU A 40 -7.38 7.57 2.23
N LEU A 41 -6.91 6.50 1.57
CA LEU A 41 -5.50 6.29 1.28
C LEU A 41 -5.10 6.73 -0.13
N HIS A 42 -6.06 7.18 -0.96
CA HIS A 42 -5.81 7.53 -2.37
C HIS A 42 -4.92 8.74 -2.57
N HIS A 43 -4.75 9.59 -1.55
CA HIS A 43 -3.81 10.70 -1.59
C HIS A 43 -2.38 10.18 -1.83
N ILE A 44 -1.97 9.11 -1.13
CA ILE A 44 -0.70 8.40 -1.35
C ILE A 44 -0.81 7.40 -2.50
N LYS A 45 -1.71 6.41 -2.44
CA LYS A 45 -1.80 5.31 -3.42
C LYS A 45 -3.22 5.14 -3.94
N LYS A 46 -3.44 5.58 -5.18
CA LYS A 46 -4.71 5.41 -5.90
C LYS A 46 -4.62 4.41 -7.05
N GLU A 47 -3.41 4.18 -7.54
CA GLU A 47 -3.16 3.31 -8.68
C GLU A 47 -3.44 1.86 -8.28
N ASN A 48 -3.83 1.08 -9.29
CA ASN A 48 -4.04 -0.36 -9.14
C ASN A 48 -2.83 -1.03 -8.46
N ILE A 49 -3.13 -2.04 -7.65
CA ILE A 49 -2.14 -2.86 -6.97
C ILE A 49 -1.52 -3.80 -8.01
N GLY A 50 -0.21 -3.63 -8.22
CA GLY A 50 0.56 -4.39 -9.17
C GLY A 50 1.01 -5.74 -8.62
N LEU A 51 1.76 -6.48 -9.45
CA LEU A 51 2.31 -7.78 -9.06
C LEU A 51 3.33 -7.69 -7.92
N ILE A 52 4.03 -6.55 -7.80
CA ILE A 52 5.08 -6.36 -6.79
C ILE A 52 4.44 -6.14 -5.42
N GLU A 53 3.35 -5.38 -5.35
CA GLU A 53 2.57 -5.18 -4.13
C GLU A 53 1.90 -6.48 -3.65
N VAL A 54 1.44 -7.31 -4.58
CA VAL A 54 0.96 -8.66 -4.26
C VAL A 54 2.05 -9.53 -3.61
N MET A 55 3.32 -9.33 -3.99
CA MET A 55 4.45 -10.04 -3.38
C MET A 55 4.86 -9.45 -2.01
N GLY A 56 4.09 -8.49 -1.47
CA GLY A 56 4.35 -7.83 -0.20
C GLY A 56 5.33 -6.66 -0.28
N LEU A 57 5.64 -6.17 -1.48
CA LEU A 57 6.56 -5.03 -1.69
C LEU A 57 5.80 -3.80 -2.17
N ALA A 58 5.87 -2.70 -1.43
CA ALA A 58 5.28 -1.43 -1.86
C ALA A 58 6.16 -0.75 -2.94
N VAL A 59 5.54 -0.33 -4.04
CA VAL A 59 6.19 0.51 -5.05
C VAL A 59 5.69 1.94 -4.91
N LEU A 60 6.61 2.89 -4.72
CA LEU A 60 6.30 4.31 -4.66
C LEU A 60 5.89 4.82 -6.06
N PRO A 61 4.68 5.39 -6.24
CA PRO A 61 4.29 5.98 -7.51
C PRO A 61 5.24 7.11 -7.92
N ALA A 62 5.61 7.16 -9.20
CA ALA A 62 6.49 8.21 -9.72
C ALA A 62 5.92 9.63 -9.48
N ARG A 63 4.59 9.79 -9.57
CA ARG A 63 3.92 11.06 -9.23
C ARG A 63 4.15 11.45 -7.77
N LEU A 64 4.09 10.46 -6.86
CA LEU A 64 4.10 10.72 -5.43
C LEU A 64 5.49 11.22 -5.03
N ARG A 65 6.55 10.69 -5.65
CA ARG A 65 7.90 11.22 -5.45
C ARG A 65 7.98 12.72 -5.72
N GLN A 66 7.46 13.18 -6.86
CA GLN A 66 7.45 14.61 -7.20
C GLN A 66 6.56 15.43 -6.26
N GLU A 67 5.41 14.88 -5.86
CA GLU A 67 4.51 15.54 -4.92
C GLU A 67 5.15 15.71 -3.53
N ILE A 68 5.89 14.71 -3.05
CA ILE A 68 6.60 14.74 -1.77
C ILE A 68 7.76 15.73 -1.78
N ASP A 69 8.58 15.72 -2.84
CA ASP A 69 9.69 16.68 -2.99
C ASP A 69 9.16 18.13 -2.93
N GLN A 70 8.06 18.42 -3.65
CA GLN A 70 7.43 19.76 -3.62
C GLN A 70 6.80 20.09 -2.26
N MET A 71 6.18 19.11 -1.61
CA MET A 71 5.56 19.31 -0.30
C MET A 71 6.61 19.64 0.77
N GLU A 72 7.76 18.95 0.74
CA GLU A 72 8.91 19.24 1.61
C GLU A 72 9.42 20.66 1.40
N ASP A 73 9.67 21.06 0.16
CA ASP A 73 10.11 22.42 -0.18
C ASP A 73 9.15 23.50 0.34
N PHE A 74 7.84 23.28 0.20
CA PHE A 74 6.82 24.23 0.65
C PHE A 74 6.81 24.38 2.16
N VAL A 75 6.82 23.26 2.89
CA VAL A 75 6.83 23.26 4.36
C VAL A 75 8.08 23.96 4.90
N LEU A 76 9.26 23.64 4.38
CA LEU A 76 10.53 24.23 4.81
C LEU A 76 10.66 25.72 4.46
N GLN A 77 9.85 26.23 3.54
CA GLN A 77 9.74 27.66 3.23
C GLN A 77 8.61 28.37 3.99
N GLY A 78 7.87 27.65 4.85
CA GLY A 78 6.71 28.20 5.57
C GLY A 78 5.53 28.53 4.65
N LYS A 79 5.40 27.84 3.52
CA LYS A 79 4.30 27.97 2.57
C LYS A 79 3.24 26.90 2.82
N GLU A 80 2.00 27.21 2.43
CA GLU A 80 0.87 26.28 2.49
C GLU A 80 0.76 25.52 1.16
N ILE A 81 0.42 24.24 1.20
CA ILE A 81 0.33 23.39 0.00
C ILE A 81 -1.06 23.43 -0.65
N GLU A 82 -2.05 23.98 0.05
CA GLU A 82 -3.45 24.09 -0.38
C GLU A 82 -3.62 24.95 -1.63
N GLU A 83 -2.65 25.83 -1.89
CA GLU A 83 -2.59 26.68 -3.09
C GLU A 83 -2.10 25.91 -4.33
N VAL A 84 -1.53 24.71 -4.16
CA VAL A 84 -1.03 23.85 -5.24
C VAL A 84 -2.06 22.75 -5.52
N PRO A 85 -2.74 22.77 -6.69
CA PRO A 85 -3.82 21.82 -6.99
C PRO A 85 -3.43 20.35 -6.82
N GLU A 86 -2.21 19.98 -7.19
CA GLU A 86 -1.70 18.60 -7.12
C GLU A 86 -1.44 18.13 -5.69
N LEU A 87 -1.07 19.05 -4.80
CA LEU A 87 -0.73 18.76 -3.40
C LEU A 87 -1.91 18.85 -2.45
N LYS A 88 -2.97 19.58 -2.84
CA LYS A 88 -4.15 19.82 -2.00
C LYS A 88 -4.75 18.54 -1.36
N LYS A 89 -4.69 17.41 -2.06
CA LYS A 89 -5.17 16.10 -1.56
C LYS A 89 -4.39 15.58 -0.33
N HIS A 90 -3.17 16.04 -0.14
CA HIS A 90 -2.30 15.69 0.99
C HIS A 90 -2.53 16.57 2.22
N GLY A 91 -3.23 17.71 2.09
CA GLY A 91 -3.40 18.72 3.15
C GLY A 91 -3.85 18.15 4.50
N PRO A 92 -4.95 17.37 4.58
CA PRO A 92 -5.37 16.75 5.84
C PRO A 92 -4.30 15.86 6.47
N TRP A 93 -3.64 15.03 5.66
CA TRP A 93 -2.58 14.13 6.11
C TRP A 93 -1.33 14.89 6.57
N LEU A 94 -0.89 15.90 5.80
CA LEU A 94 0.23 16.76 6.17
C LEU A 94 -0.06 17.50 7.48
N LYS A 95 -1.29 18.00 7.66
CA LYS A 95 -1.68 18.68 8.91
C LYS A 95 -1.52 17.76 10.12
N GLU A 96 -1.93 16.50 10.02
CA GLU A 96 -1.75 15.52 11.10
C GLU A 96 -0.25 15.30 11.42
N ILE A 97 0.61 15.25 10.40
CA ILE A 97 2.06 15.16 10.57
C ILE A 97 2.58 16.40 11.29
N LEU A 98 2.22 17.60 10.84
CA LEU A 98 2.67 18.87 11.43
C LEU A 98 2.15 19.07 12.87
N ASP A 99 0.99 18.50 13.22
CA ASP A 99 0.50 18.50 14.60
C ASP A 99 1.37 17.63 15.53
N ARG A 100 1.96 16.55 15.01
CA ARG A 100 2.96 15.73 15.73
C ARG A 100 4.37 16.33 15.71
N HIS A 101 4.68 17.14 14.71
CA HIS A 101 5.99 17.76 14.49
C HIS A 101 5.87 19.30 14.39
N PRO A 102 5.55 19.99 15.51
CA PRO A 102 5.24 21.41 15.51
C PRO A 102 6.42 22.31 15.07
N GLU A 103 7.66 21.81 15.10
CA GLU A 103 8.85 22.52 14.62
C GLU A 103 8.85 22.80 13.11
N TYR A 104 8.03 22.07 12.34
CA TYR A 104 7.81 22.27 10.90
C TYR A 104 6.52 23.04 10.59
N LYS A 105 5.77 23.47 11.61
CA LYS A 105 4.63 24.38 11.38
C LYS A 105 5.14 25.71 10.83
N LYS A 106 4.34 26.32 9.96
CA LYS A 106 4.63 27.58 9.30
C LYS A 106 5.16 28.66 10.25
N GLU A 107 4.53 28.83 11.41
CA GLU A 107 4.94 29.85 12.38
C GLU A 107 6.34 29.57 12.92
N ALA A 108 6.69 28.31 13.19
CA ALA A 108 8.00 27.92 13.69
C ALA A 108 9.08 28.10 12.60
N VAL A 109 8.80 27.65 11.38
CA VAL A 109 9.71 27.77 10.24
C VAL A 109 10.00 29.24 9.93
N LEU A 110 8.97 30.09 9.87
CA LEU A 110 9.12 31.53 9.59
C LEU A 110 9.83 32.29 10.72
N GLN A 111 9.81 31.77 11.95
CA GLN A 111 10.56 32.32 13.09
C GLN A 111 12.02 31.84 13.13
N GLY A 112 12.47 31.06 12.14
CA GLY A 112 13.84 30.58 12.04
C GLY A 112 14.11 29.35 12.90
N SER A 113 13.12 28.47 13.10
CA SER A 113 13.35 27.18 13.76
C SER A 113 14.46 26.39 13.06
N ALA A 114 15.16 25.52 13.83
CA ALA A 114 16.16 24.59 13.29
C ALA A 114 15.51 23.41 12.54
N ALA A 115 14.44 23.67 11.77
CA ALA A 115 13.79 22.68 10.92
C ALA A 115 14.82 22.07 9.97
N SER A 116 15.02 20.76 10.07
CA SER A 116 16.04 20.04 9.32
C SER A 116 15.37 19.32 8.17
N GLU A 117 15.74 19.70 6.94
CA GLU A 117 15.31 19.03 5.69
C GLU A 117 15.51 17.51 5.78
N ALA A 118 16.73 17.08 6.11
CA ALA A 118 17.04 15.64 6.23
C ALA A 118 16.27 14.91 7.35
N GLN A 119 15.73 15.62 8.34
CA GLN A 119 14.82 15.02 9.32
C GLN A 119 13.39 14.98 8.79
N PHE A 120 12.94 16.03 8.12
CA PHE A 120 11.60 16.08 7.54
C PHE A 120 11.41 15.04 6.43
N ASP A 121 12.36 14.89 5.51
CA ASP A 121 12.40 13.81 4.51
C ASP A 121 12.22 12.42 5.16
N ARG A 122 12.89 12.17 6.29
CA ARG A 122 12.76 10.90 7.03
C ARG A 122 11.37 10.72 7.64
N ILE A 123 10.81 11.78 8.24
CA ILE A 123 9.44 11.77 8.77
C ILE A 123 8.45 11.45 7.65
N LEU A 124 8.54 12.13 6.51
CA LEU A 124 7.66 11.88 5.37
C LEU A 124 7.78 10.45 4.85
N LYS A 125 8.99 9.91 4.72
CA LYS A 125 9.20 8.51 4.32
C LYS A 125 8.56 7.51 5.28
N GLU A 126 8.69 7.74 6.58
CA GLU A 126 8.07 6.90 7.61
C GLU A 126 6.54 6.95 7.53
N GLU A 127 5.97 8.14 7.46
CA GLU A 127 4.52 8.37 7.36
C GLU A 127 3.92 7.77 6.07
N ILE A 128 4.62 7.91 4.94
CA ILE A 128 4.26 7.25 3.68
C ILE A 128 4.29 5.72 3.87
N GLY A 129 5.31 5.19 4.53
CA GLY A 129 5.42 3.77 4.87
C GLY A 129 4.21 3.27 5.65
N GLN A 130 3.77 4.02 6.67
CA GLN A 130 2.57 3.69 7.45
C GLN A 130 1.29 3.69 6.59
N VAL A 131 1.17 4.62 5.64
CA VAL A 131 0.05 4.61 4.68
C VAL A 131 0.12 3.37 3.77
N PHE A 132 1.32 2.99 3.30
CA PHE A 132 1.48 1.79 2.47
C PHE A 132 1.16 0.48 3.22
N VAL A 133 1.47 0.39 4.51
CA VAL A 133 1.06 -0.76 5.35
C VAL A 133 -0.47 -0.89 5.33
N ARG A 134 -1.19 0.20 5.61
CA ARG A 134 -2.67 0.22 5.56
C ARG A 134 -3.22 -0.09 4.16
N VAL A 135 -2.55 0.38 3.11
CA VAL A 135 -2.89 0.01 1.73
C VAL A 135 -2.82 -1.51 1.56
N LEU A 136 -1.75 -2.16 2.00
CA LEU A 136 -1.59 -3.62 1.90
C LEU A 136 -2.63 -4.37 2.72
N GLU A 137 -2.99 -3.87 3.92
CA GLU A 137 -4.07 -4.42 4.75
C GLU A 137 -5.43 -4.36 4.05
N HIS A 138 -5.74 -3.27 3.33
CA HIS A 138 -6.96 -3.18 2.51
C HIS A 138 -6.97 -4.22 1.39
N CYS A 139 -5.81 -4.44 0.76
CA CYS A 139 -5.65 -5.38 -0.35
C CYS A 139 -5.67 -6.85 0.06
N GLY A 140 -5.36 -7.14 1.32
CA GLY A 140 -5.36 -8.50 1.86
C GLY A 140 -6.75 -9.14 1.79
N VAL A 141 -6.83 -10.35 1.22
CA VAL A 141 -8.07 -11.13 1.20
C VAL A 141 -8.40 -11.67 2.58
N PHE A 142 -7.39 -12.19 3.27
CA PHE A 142 -7.48 -12.59 4.67
C PHE A 142 -6.97 -11.42 5.51
N LYS A 143 -7.82 -10.91 6.40
CA LYS A 143 -7.46 -9.80 7.28
C LYS A 143 -6.59 -10.29 8.43
N GLU A 144 -5.78 -9.40 8.99
CA GLU A 144 -4.95 -9.70 10.17
C GLU A 144 -5.80 -9.64 11.45
N ASP A 145 -6.84 -10.47 11.47
CA ASP A 145 -7.75 -10.64 12.60
C ASP A 145 -8.09 -12.13 12.79
N GLU A 146 -8.83 -12.45 13.85
CA GLU A 146 -9.17 -13.83 14.18
C GLU A 146 -10.02 -14.51 13.09
N GLU A 147 -10.89 -13.76 12.42
CA GLU A 147 -11.74 -14.30 11.35
C GLU A 147 -10.92 -14.61 10.09
N GLY A 148 -10.05 -13.68 9.72
CA GLY A 148 -9.11 -13.80 8.61
C GLY A 148 -8.14 -14.95 8.79
N GLY A 149 -7.59 -15.13 10.01
CA GLY A 149 -6.76 -16.29 10.35
C GLY A 149 -7.50 -17.61 10.17
N LYS A 150 -8.71 -17.74 10.74
CA LYS A 150 -9.54 -18.95 10.57
C LYS A 150 -9.92 -19.19 9.10
N ALA A 151 -10.16 -18.12 8.33
CA ALA A 151 -10.49 -18.23 6.90
C ALA A 151 -9.28 -18.68 6.08
N PHE A 152 -8.08 -18.21 6.43
CA PHE A 152 -6.83 -18.65 5.81
C PHE A 152 -6.56 -20.13 6.10
N ASP A 153 -6.73 -20.58 7.34
CA ASP A 153 -6.56 -21.99 7.71
C ASP A 153 -7.49 -22.90 6.89
N ARG A 154 -8.78 -22.55 6.83
CA ARG A 154 -9.76 -23.30 5.99
C ARG A 154 -9.34 -23.36 4.52
N PHE A 155 -8.80 -22.26 3.99
CA PHE A 155 -8.34 -22.21 2.61
C PHE A 155 -7.14 -23.15 2.39
N ILE A 156 -6.15 -23.13 3.29
CA ILE A 156 -4.98 -24.00 3.22
C ILE A 156 -5.36 -25.47 3.36
N ASP A 157 -6.29 -25.79 4.26
CA ASP A 157 -6.79 -27.15 4.43
C ASP A 157 -7.44 -27.67 3.14
N GLU A 158 -8.30 -26.88 2.50
CA GLU A 158 -8.98 -27.26 1.25
C GLU A 158 -7.97 -27.51 0.10
N VAL A 159 -6.97 -26.63 -0.02
CA VAL A 159 -5.90 -26.75 -1.04
C VAL A 159 -5.02 -27.97 -0.79
N ASN A 160 -4.76 -28.32 0.47
CA ASN A 160 -3.93 -29.47 0.83
C ASN A 160 -4.68 -30.81 0.73
N VAL A 161 -5.97 -30.84 1.03
CA VAL A 161 -6.82 -32.05 0.92
C VAL A 161 -6.93 -32.50 -0.54
N THR A 162 -7.09 -31.56 -1.47
CA THR A 162 -7.13 -31.87 -2.91
C THR A 162 -5.79 -32.35 -3.48
N GLY A 163 -4.66 -32.00 -2.85
CA GLY A 163 -3.32 -32.47 -3.23
C GLY A 163 -2.98 -33.92 -2.85
N GLN A 164 -3.66 -34.52 -1.86
CA GLN A 164 -3.40 -35.90 -1.44
C GLN A 164 -4.17 -36.95 -2.27
N GLY A 165 -5.24 -36.55 -2.97
CA GLY A 165 -6.02 -37.43 -3.85
C GLY A 165 -5.34 -37.81 -5.17
N MET A 166 -4.31 -37.06 -5.61
CA MET A 166 -3.64 -37.29 -6.89
C MET A 166 -2.44 -38.27 -6.85
N LYS A 167 -2.08 -38.82 -5.68
CA LYS A 167 -0.97 -39.79 -5.55
C LYS A 167 -1.37 -41.27 -5.70
N LYS A 168 -2.58 -41.59 -6.12
CA LYS A 168 -3.02 -42.98 -6.40
C LYS A 168 -3.45 -43.15 -7.86
N GLY A 169 -2.49 -43.02 -8.77
CA GLY A 169 -2.61 -43.46 -10.15
C GLY A 169 -1.24 -43.91 -10.63
N ASP A 170 -1.19 -45.11 -11.21
CA ASP A 170 -0.03 -45.76 -11.87
C ASP A 170 1.02 -46.43 -10.98
N GLN A 171 0.60 -47.53 -10.34
CA GLN A 171 1.33 -48.80 -10.45
C GLN A 171 0.33 -49.94 -10.65
N GLN A 172 0.03 -50.28 -11.91
CA GLN A 172 -0.28 -51.64 -12.35
C GLN A 172 -0.15 -51.76 -13.87
#